data_AF-A0A2V8FXS3-F1
#
_entry.id   AF-A0A2V8FXS3-F1
#
_cell.length_a   1.000
_cell.length_b   1.000
_cell.length_c   1.000
_cell.angle_alpha   90.00
_cell.angle_beta   90.00
_cell.angle_gamma   90.00
#
_symmetry.space_group_name_H-M   'P 1'
#
loop_
_entity.id
_entity.type
_entity.pdbx_description
1 polymer ?
#
loop_
_entity_poly.entity_id
_entity_poly.type
_entity_poly.pdbx_seq_one_letter_code
_entity_poly.pdbx_strand_id
1 'polypeptide(L)' 'MDDLFLVTCPYCGEQVEIYVEPDTRGSFVQDCEVCCNPWRVSVSRTGPDGEATDVHVSRADGSE' A
#
# COMPACT_ATOMS: atom_id res chain seq x y z
N MET A 1 15.80 2.37 9.27
CA MET A 1 15.80 1.93 7.87
C MET A 1 14.50 1.17 7.72
N ASP A 2 13.39 1.89 7.68
CA ASP A 2 12.08 1.30 7.87
C ASP A 2 11.15 2.01 6.89
N ASP A 3 10.95 1.40 5.72
CA ASP A 3 9.94 1.81 4.72
C ASP A 3 8.55 1.30 5.17
N LEU A 4 8.19 1.64 6.41
CA LEU A 4 6.90 1.33 7.03
C LEU A 4 5.93 2.49 6.78
N PHE A 5 4.73 2.17 6.31
CA PHE A 5 3.70 3.14 5.96
C PHE A 5 2.40 2.81 6.69
N LEU A 6 1.83 3.79 7.37
CA LEU A 6 0.51 3.69 7.96
C LEU A 6 -0.56 3.96 6.89
N VAL A 7 -1.36 2.95 6.59
CA VAL A 7 -2.45 3.00 5.62
C VAL A 7 -3.77 2.64 6.28
N THR A 8 -4.88 3.07 5.70
CA THR A 8 -6.22 2.76 6.21
C THR A 8 -6.90 1.77 5.27
N CYS A 9 -7.32 0.62 5.80
CA CYS A 9 -7.97 -0.40 5.01
C CYS A 9 -9.28 0.12 4.39
N PRO A 10 -9.46 0.05 3.06
CA PRO A 10 -10.67 0.54 2.39
C PRO A 10 -11.90 -0.37 2.61
N TYR A 11 -11.74 -1.49 3.30
CA TYR A 11 -12.81 -2.42 3.65
C TYR A 11 -13.30 -2.22 5.09
N CYS A 12 -12.44 -2.47 6.08
CA CYS A 12 -12.80 -2.37 7.50
C CYS A 12 -12.57 -0.98 8.11
N GLY A 13 -11.80 -0.11 7.45
CA GLY A 13 -11.44 1.22 7.97
C GLY A 13 -10.36 1.19 9.06
N GLU A 14 -9.76 0.04 9.34
CA GLU A 14 -8.70 -0.07 10.34
C GLU A 14 -7.37 0.49 9.81
N GLN A 15 -6.59 1.09 10.71
CA GLN A 15 -5.25 1.58 10.39
C GLN A 15 -4.25 0.45 10.57
N VAL A 16 -3.47 0.19 9.53
CA VAL A 16 -2.53 -0.93 9.45
C VAL A 16 -1.18 -0.38 9.00
N GLU A 17 -0.10 -0.92 9.56
CA GLU A 17 1.26 -0.59 9.16
C GLU A 17 1.74 -1.61 8.14
N ILE A 18 2.10 -1.16 6.93
CA ILE A 18 2.62 -2.02 5.88
C ILE A 18 4.09 -1.71 5.59
N TYR A 19 4.87 -2.76 5.32
CA TYR A 19 6.24 -2.62 4.84
C TYR A 19 6.27 -2.64 3.31
N VAL A 20 6.93 -1.66 2.70
CA VAL A 20 7.13 -1.59 1.25
C VAL A 20 8.62 -1.64 0.97
N GLU A 21 9.08 -2.56 0.11
CA GLU A 21 10.52 -2.64 -0.15
C GLU A 21 11.03 -1.36 -0.85
N PRO A 22 12.26 -0.91 -0.53
CA PRO A 22 12.92 0.25 -1.16
C PRO A 22 12.90 0.25 -2.69
N ASP A 23 12.94 -0.94 -3.30
CA ASP A 23 12.97 -1.13 -4.75
C ASP A 23 11.57 -1.29 -5.36
N THR A 24 10.52 -1.45 -4.55
CA THR A 24 9.15 -1.61 -5.04
C THR A 24 8.66 -0.34 -5.73
N ARG A 25 8.18 -0.50 -6.96
CA ARG A 25 7.56 0.52 -7.80
C ARG A 25 6.32 -0.05 -8.48
N GLY A 26 5.24 0.72 -8.54
CA GLY A 26 3.98 0.30 -9.15
C GLY A 26 2.98 -0.23 -8.13
N SER A 27 2.08 -1.13 -8.55
CA SER A 27 0.98 -1.61 -7.71
C SER A 27 0.98 -3.12 -7.54
N PHE A 28 0.72 -3.58 -6.31
CA PHE A 28 0.59 -4.99 -5.96
C PHE A 28 -0.67 -5.22 -5.11
N VAL A 29 -1.10 -6.48 -4.98
CA VAL A 29 -2.24 -6.87 -4.16
C VAL A 29 -1.73 -7.59 -2.93
N GLN A 30 -2.28 -7.22 -1.78
CA GLN A 30 -2.07 -7.88 -0.48
C GLN A 30 -3.44 -8.12 0.16
N ASP A 31 -3.50 -8.88 1.23
CA ASP A 31 -4.68 -9.02 2.08
C ASP A 31 -4.53 -8.12 3.32
N CYS A 32 -5.63 -7.52 3.77
CA CYS A 32 -5.65 -6.81 5.03
C CYS A 32 -5.56 -7.81 6.19
N GLU A 33 -4.60 -7.63 7.11
CA GLU A 33 -4.40 -8.52 8.27
C GLU A 33 -5.58 -8.58 9.24
N VAL A 34 -6.48 -7.59 9.17
CA VAL A 34 -7.65 -7.46 10.04
C VAL A 34 -8.87 -8.18 9.47
N CYS A 35 -9.20 -7.89 8.21
CA CYS A 35 -10.45 -8.35 7.58
C CYS A 35 -10.24 -9.34 6.43
N CYS A 36 -9.00 -9.73 6.14
CA CYS A 36 -8.63 -10.69 5.09
C CYS A 36 -9.18 -10.35 3.68
N ASN A 37 -9.48 -9.08 3.41
CA ASN A 37 -9.96 -8.62 2.10
C ASN A 37 -8.77 -8.17 1.25
N PRO A 38 -8.75 -8.51 -0.05
CA PRO A 38 -7.65 -8.13 -0.94
C PRO A 38 -7.70 -6.64 -1.26
N TRP A 39 -6.66 -5.89 -0.91
CA TRP A 39 -6.47 -4.49 -1.29
C TRP A 39 -5.30 -4.33 -2.26
N ARG A 40 -5.36 -3.29 -3.09
CA ARG A 40 -4.29 -2.91 -4.00
C ARG A 40 -3.48 -1.79 -3.36
N VAL A 41 -2.20 -2.03 -3.16
CA VAL A 41 -1.22 -1.04 -2.72
C VAL A 41 -0.56 -0.46 -3.97
N SER A 42 -0.55 0.86 -4.10
CA SER A 42 0.10 1.59 -5.19
C SER A 42 1.23 2.43 -4.61
N VAL A 43 2.43 2.23 -5.12
CA VAL A 43 3.67 2.86 -4.65
C VAL A 43 4.25 3.71 -5.77
N SER A 44 4.33 5.01 -5.51
CA SER A 44 4.87 6.01 -6.42
C SER A 44 6.09 6.66 -5.79
N ARG A 45 7.29 6.35 -6.31
CA ARG A 45 8.54 7.00 -5.89
C ARG A 45 8.86 8.14 -6.84
N THR A 46 8.89 9.38 -6.32
CA THR A 46 9.14 10.62 -7.08
C THR A 46 10.42 11.31 -6.61
N GLY A 47 11.13 11.96 -7.54
CA GLY A 47 12.38 12.68 -7.28
C GLY A 47 13.65 11.92 -7.71
N PRO A 48 14.79 12.62 -7.89
CA PRO A 48 16.08 11.94 -8.02
C PRO A 48 16.31 11.10 -6.75
N ASP A 49 16.76 9.86 -6.93
CA ASP A 49 17.06 8.91 -5.84
C ASP A 49 15.86 8.41 -5.00
N GLY A 50 14.61 8.74 -5.37
CA GLY A 50 13.41 8.23 -4.67
C GLY A 50 13.15 8.88 -3.32
N GLU A 51 13.52 10.15 -3.16
CA GLU A 51 13.39 10.93 -1.93
C GLU A 51 11.94 11.03 -1.40
N ALA A 52 10.94 11.00 -2.28
CA ALA A 52 9.53 10.99 -1.91
C ALA A 52 8.86 9.66 -2.31
N THR A 53 8.36 8.92 -1.33
CA THR A 53 7.55 7.71 -1.54
C THR A 53 6.11 8.00 -1.15
N ASP A 54 5.22 7.93 -2.14
CA ASP A 54 3.78 8.06 -1.97
C ASP A 54 3.15 6.66 -2.03
N VAL A 55 2.33 6.33 -1.04
CA VAL A 55 1.70 5.01 -0.88
C VAL A 55 0.19 5.20 -0.73
N HIS A 56 -0.56 4.62 -1.66
CA HIS A 56 -2.02 4.65 -1.66
C HIS A 56 -2.60 3.24 -1.68
N VAL A 57 -3.67 3.02 -0.92
CA VAL A 57 -4.40 1.75 -0.92
C VAL A 57 -5.79 1.92 -1.50
N SER A 58 -6.21 0.95 -2.32
CA SER A 58 -7.54 0.88 -2.91
C SER A 58 -8.09 -0.53 -2.86
N ARG A 59 -9.38 -0.68 -3.11
CA ARG A 59 -10.04 -1.99 -3.16
C ARG A 59 -9.54 -2.78 -4.38
N ALA A 60 -9.18 -4.06 -4.19
CA ALA A 60 -8.75 -4.94 -5.29
C ALA A 60 -9.85 -5.90 -5.77
N ASP A 61 -11.04 -5.87 -5.18
CA ASP A 61 -12.24 -6.47 -5.76
C ASP A 61 -12.63 -5.67 -7.01
N GLY A 62 -12.10 -6.09 -8.16
CA GLY A 62 -12.50 -5.52 -9.45
C GLY A 62 -13.99 -5.77 -9.69
N SER A 63 -14.84 -4.80 -9.35
CA SER A 63 -16.16 -4.66 -9.96
C SER A 63 -16.01 -3.74 -11.17
N GLU A 64 -15.66 -4.32 -12.32
CA GLU A 64 -16.20 -3.83 -13.59
C GLU A 64 -17.47 -4.63 -13.91
#